data_AF-A0A109W496-F1
#
_entry.id   AF-A0A109W496-F1
#
_cell.length_a   1.000
_cell.length_b   1.000
_cell.length_c   1.000
_cell.angle_alpha   90.00
_cell.angle_beta   90.00
_cell.angle_gamma   90.00
#
_symmetry.space_group_name_H-M   'P 1'
#
loop_
_entity.id
_entity.type
_entity.pdbx_description
1 polymer ?
#
loop_
_entity_poly.entity_id
_entity_poly.type
_entity_poly.pdbx_seq_one_letter_code
_entity_poly.pdbx_strand_id
1 'polypeptide(L)' 'MPRPLKDALSADKPWAYLRMTRKQYEQQRIWKKLNMPRAKFDALVLELPPEAVDLLFEEARAGMLVDAIFKNVSEAEK' A
#
# COMPACT_ATOMS: atom_id res chain seq x y z
N MET A 1 1.83 10.18 17.84
CA MET A 1 2.94 11.14 17.58
C MET A 1 2.69 11.84 16.26
N PRO A 2 2.77 13.18 16.17
CA PRO A 2 2.66 13.88 14.88
C PRO A 2 3.91 13.62 14.03
N ARG A 3 3.74 13.40 12.72
CA ARG A 3 4.83 13.06 11.79
C ARG A 3 5.78 14.26 11.60
N PRO A 4 7.10 14.04 11.43
CA PRO A 4 8.08 15.11 11.19
C PRO A 4 7.91 15.74 9.80
N LEU A 5 8.12 17.06 9.72
CA LEU A 5 7.95 17.96 8.56
C LEU A 5 8.69 17.59 7.26
N LYS A 6 9.50 16.52 7.26
CA LYS A 6 10.22 16.05 6.07
C LYS A 6 9.30 15.34 5.07
N ASP A 7 8.12 14.89 5.51
CA ASP A 7 7.11 14.23 4.67
C ASP A 7 6.25 15.22 3.84
N ALA A 8 6.21 16.51 4.22
CA ALA A 8 5.40 17.51 3.52
C ALA A 8 5.88 17.80 2.09
N LEU A 9 7.15 17.51 1.76
CA LEU A 9 7.73 17.69 0.42
C LEU A 9 7.62 16.44 -0.48
N SER A 10 7.14 15.31 0.07
CA SER A 10 6.90 14.08 -0.69
C SER A 10 5.42 13.87 -1.05
N ALA A 11 4.56 14.84 -0.72
CA ALA A 11 3.11 14.80 -0.86
C ALA A 11 2.62 14.62 -2.32
N ASP A 12 3.45 14.93 -3.32
CA ASP A 12 3.09 14.80 -4.75
C ASP A 12 3.29 13.38 -5.32
N LYS A 13 3.83 12.44 -4.52
CA LYS A 13 4.23 11.12 -5.02
C LYS A 13 3.25 10.04 -4.58
N PRO A 14 2.43 9.49 -5.48
CA PRO A 14 1.38 8.52 -5.14
C PRO A 14 1.94 7.23 -4.52
N TRP A 15 3.15 6.81 -4.89
CA TRP A 15 3.82 5.69 -4.24
C TRP A 15 4.21 5.95 -2.78
N ALA A 16 4.57 7.21 -2.44
CA ALA A 16 4.91 7.58 -1.07
C ALA A 16 3.66 7.56 -0.19
N TYR A 17 2.52 7.95 -0.76
CA TYR A 17 1.22 7.88 -0.10
C TYR A 17 0.83 6.45 0.24
N LEU A 18 1.04 5.53 -0.69
CA LEU A 18 0.80 4.10 -0.53
C LEU A 18 1.89 3.37 0.30
N ARG A 19 2.79 4.11 0.98
CA ARG A 19 3.92 3.59 1.77
C ARG A 19 4.79 2.58 1.02
N MET A 20 4.96 2.77 -0.29
CA MET A 20 5.74 1.86 -1.12
C MET A 20 6.87 2.57 -1.85
N THR A 21 7.91 1.82 -2.16
CA THR A 21 9.02 2.36 -2.95
C THR A 21 8.58 2.57 -4.39
N ARG A 22 9.14 3.58 -5.07
CA ARG A 22 8.87 3.82 -6.50
C ARG A 22 9.04 2.55 -7.36
N LYS A 23 10.07 1.74 -7.06
CA LYS A 23 10.31 0.47 -7.78
C LYS A 23 9.16 -0.52 -7.59
N GLN A 24 8.67 -0.71 -6.36
CA GLN A 24 7.54 -1.61 -6.10
C GLN A 24 6.25 -1.12 -6.78
N TYR A 25 6.00 0.19 -6.75
CA TYR A 25 4.86 0.79 -7.42
C TYR A 25 4.87 0.53 -8.94
N GLU A 26 6.01 0.74 -9.59
CA GLU A 26 6.18 0.47 -11.03
C GLU A 26 6.21 -1.01 -11.38
N GLN A 27 6.64 -1.90 -10.47
CA GLN A 27 6.59 -3.36 -10.65
C GLN A 27 5.17 -3.91 -10.53
N GLN A 28 4.40 -3.45 -9.54
CA GLN A 28 3.01 -3.88 -9.32
C GLN A 28 2.09 -3.49 -10.47
N ARG A 29 2.40 -2.37 -11.17
CA ARG A 29 1.61 -1.81 -12.28
C ARG A 29 0.11 -1.84 -11.96
N ILE A 30 -0.25 -1.35 -10.79
CA ILE A 30 -1.60 -1.48 -10.22
C ILE A 30 -2.65 -0.89 -11.18
N TRP A 31 -2.33 0.24 -11.82
CA TRP A 31 -3.14 0.85 -12.87
C TRP A 31 -3.40 -0.08 -14.06
N LYS A 32 -2.43 -0.91 -14.48
CA LYS A 32 -2.67 -1.92 -15.53
C LYS A 32 -3.57 -3.05 -15.05
N LYS A 33 -3.44 -3.48 -13.79
CA LYS A 33 -4.33 -4.51 -13.21
C LYS A 33 -5.77 -4.01 -13.10
N LEU A 34 -5.94 -2.73 -12.80
CA LEU A 34 -7.24 -2.07 -12.72
C LEU A 34 -7.73 -1.54 -14.08
N ASN A 35 -7.03 -1.85 -15.17
CA ASN A 35 -7.29 -1.36 -16.53
C ASN A 35 -7.54 0.15 -16.61
N MET A 36 -6.78 0.92 -15.82
CA MET A 36 -6.89 2.36 -15.68
C MET A 36 -5.60 3.04 -16.17
N PRO A 37 -5.67 4.24 -16.77
CA PRO A 37 -4.48 5.01 -17.08
C PRO A 37 -3.78 5.48 -15.81
N ARG A 38 -2.44 5.48 -15.82
CA ARG A 38 -1.57 5.85 -14.70
C ARG A 38 -1.97 7.19 -14.07
N ALA A 39 -2.24 8.21 -14.89
CA ALA A 39 -2.64 9.54 -14.42
C ALA A 39 -3.95 9.55 -13.61
N LYS A 40 -4.95 8.74 -13.99
CA LYS A 40 -6.20 8.64 -13.22
C LYS A 40 -5.99 7.93 -11.89
N PHE A 41 -5.16 6.89 -11.89
CA PHE A 41 -4.84 6.18 -10.66
C PHE A 41 -4.02 7.05 -9.70
N ASP A 42 -3.02 7.77 -10.21
CA ASP A 42 -2.21 8.71 -9.42
C ASP A 42 -3.10 9.81 -8.79
N ALA A 43 -4.08 10.35 -9.52
CA ALA A 43 -5.05 11.31 -8.98
C ALA A 43 -5.92 10.70 -7.86
N LEU A 44 -6.46 9.50 -8.05
CA LEU A 44 -7.24 8.80 -7.03
C LEU A 44 -6.44 8.51 -5.76
N VAL A 45 -5.15 8.17 -5.93
CA VAL A 45 -4.25 7.94 -4.79
C VAL A 45 -4.01 9.22 -4.00
N LEU A 46 -3.92 10.36 -4.68
CA LEU A 46 -3.77 11.68 -4.04
C LEU A 46 -5.07 12.20 -3.41
N GLU A 47 -6.23 11.76 -3.89
CA GLU A 47 -7.55 12.10 -3.34
C GLU A 47 -7.94 11.27 -2.10
N LEU A 48 -7.34 10.09 -1.93
CA LEU A 48 -7.61 9.24 -0.77
C LEU A 48 -7.15 9.93 0.52
N PRO A 49 -7.92 9.92 1.62
CA PRO A 49 -7.46 10.43 2.90
C PRO A 49 -6.36 9.53 3.50
N PRO A 50 -5.39 10.09 4.23
CA PRO A 50 -4.21 9.34 4.65
C PRO A 50 -4.56 8.28 5.68
N GLU A 51 -5.61 8.53 6.46
CA GLU A 51 -6.20 7.62 7.44
C GLU A 51 -6.77 6.36 6.79
N ALA A 52 -7.37 6.47 5.59
CA ALA A 52 -7.89 5.31 4.87
C ALA A 52 -6.78 4.41 4.37
N VAL A 53 -5.65 4.98 3.91
CA VAL A 53 -4.49 4.19 3.47
C VAL A 53 -3.83 3.49 4.65
N ASP A 54 -3.74 4.16 5.80
CA ASP A 54 -3.20 3.56 7.02
C ASP A 54 -4.07 2.37 7.50
N LEU A 55 -5.40 2.51 7.49
CA LEU A 55 -6.33 1.41 7.81
C LEU A 55 -6.17 0.22 6.86
N LEU A 56 -6.19 0.48 5.54
CA LEU A 56 -6.02 -0.58 4.54
C LEU A 56 -4.68 -1.31 4.66
N PHE A 57 -3.62 -0.56 5.04
CA PHE A 57 -2.31 -1.15 5.26
C PHE A 57 -2.28 -2.01 6.53
N GLU A 58 -2.92 -1.57 7.62
CA GLU A 58 -3.05 -2.36 8.84
C GLU A 58 -3.86 -3.64 8.62
N GLU A 59 -4.96 -3.57 7.88
CA GLU A 59 -5.77 -4.74 7.52
C GLU A 59 -4.99 -5.72 6.63
N ALA A 60 -4.32 -5.23 5.59
CA ALA A 60 -3.51 -6.09 4.71
C ALA A 60 -2.36 -6.75 5.50
N ARG A 61 -1.72 -6.01 6.41
CA ARG A 61 -0.66 -6.53 7.27
C ARG A 61 -1.19 -7.57 8.27
N ALA A 62 -2.36 -7.34 8.86
CA ALA A 62 -3.02 -8.31 9.72
C ALA A 62 -3.33 -9.60 8.94
N GLY A 63 -3.88 -9.49 7.72
CA GLY A 63 -4.10 -10.63 6.83
C GLY A 63 -2.82 -11.40 6.50
N MET A 64 -1.72 -10.70 6.20
CA MET A 64 -0.41 -11.33 5.96
C MET A 64 0.14 -12.02 7.21
N LEU A 65 -0.02 -11.42 8.40
CA LEU A 65 0.41 -12.01 9.66
C LEU A 65 -0.41 -13.26 10.00
N VAL A 66 -1.72 -13.21 9.80
CA VAL A 66 -2.61 -14.37 9.97
C VAL A 66 -2.23 -15.48 8.97
N ASP A 67 -2.04 -15.16 7.69
CA ASP A 67 -1.57 -16.14 6.70
C ASP A 67 -0.20 -16.73 7.14
N ALA A 68 0.76 -15.90 7.54
CA ALA A 68 2.08 -16.38 7.98
C ALA A 68 2.02 -17.27 9.23
N ILE A 69 1.16 -16.95 10.21
CA ILE A 69 0.99 -17.72 11.45
C ILE A 69 0.29 -19.05 11.16
N PHE A 70 -0.83 -19.01 10.44
CA PHE A 70 -1.69 -20.19 10.27
C PHE A 70 -1.30 -21.08 9.09
N LYS A 71 -0.61 -20.56 8.07
CA LYS A 71 -0.11 -21.37 6.95
C LYS A 71 1.01 -22.32 7.37
N ASN A 72 1.81 -21.93 8.36
CA ASN A 72 2.79 -22.81 9.02
C ASN A 72 2.13 -23.88 9.91
N VAL A 73 0.89 -23.68 10.36
CA VAL A 73 0.15 -24.70 11.14
C VAL A 73 -0.39 -25.79 10.21
N SER A 74 -0.84 -25.42 9.00
CA SER A 74 -1.38 -26.37 8.02
C SER A 74 -0.33 -27.22 7.28
N GLU A 75 0.95 -26.82 7.25
CA GLU A 75 2.03 -27.65 6.68
C GLU A 75 2.64 -28.64 7.68
N ALA A 76 2.34 -28.52 8.98
CA ALA A 76 2.84 -29.42 10.02
C ALA A 76 2.01 -30.72 10.18
N GLU A 77 0.92 -30.89 9.43
CA GLU A 77 0.03 -32.07 9.46
C GLU A 77 0.03 -32.88 8.15
N LYS A 78 1.09 -32.84 7.35
CA LYS A 78 1.24 -33.72 6.16
C LYS A 78 2.45 -34.64 6.24
#